data_AF-A0A938ZE49-F1
#
_entry.id   AF-A0A938ZE49-F1
#
_cell.length_a   1.000
_cell.length_b   1.000
_cell.length_c   1.000
_cell.angle_alpha   90.00
_cell.angle_beta   90.00
_cell.angle_gamma   90.00
#
_symmetry.space_group_name_H-M   'P 1'
#
loop_
_entity.id
_entity.type
_entity.pdbx_description
1 polymer ?
#
loop_
_entity_poly.entity_id
_entity_poly.type
_entity_poly.pdbx_seq_one_letter_code
_entity_poly.pdbx_strand_id
1 'polypeptide(L)'
;MQPHNQTQEITPEFFINPGVNLDAGSQELLTMVNLSKEQLRNRWFTPAGQNILTRWKTNGFKRDVLDRMVGKYYEHTDIRGIPLVKENLTKANLSKVDFYGANLENTNFKNADLTDSYLSETNIKGACFDYAKMKDVLIDHVEFNNKTSFTGVSLRSIDFNLSALLQEYATNQQRIESLKSKHPILAKILYITCDYGRSFSRFLFCCLAMVISFSLIYWLSAGSLSKPGFWNSLYFSIMAFTSFGSEIQALSVAGKFFAAIEVITGYLMTGLLVAILIRKTIGD
;
A
#
# COMPACT_ATOMS: atom_id res chain seq x y z
N MET A 1 41.45 45.09 -10.50
CA MET A 1 41.46 43.64 -10.77
C MET A 1 40.21 43.06 -10.13
N GLN A 2 39.15 42.87 -10.92
CA GLN A 2 37.97 42.12 -10.49
C GLN A 2 38.33 40.63 -10.50
N PRO A 3 38.04 39.85 -9.44
CA PRO A 3 38.05 38.41 -9.58
C PRO A 3 36.73 37.99 -10.26
N HIS A 4 36.84 37.12 -11.26
CA HIS A 4 35.73 36.41 -11.88
C HIS A 4 34.82 35.79 -10.82
N ASN A 5 33.61 36.32 -10.66
CA ASN A 5 32.49 35.55 -10.12
C ASN A 5 32.06 34.58 -11.21
N GLN A 6 32.70 33.41 -11.24
CA GLN A 6 32.19 32.26 -11.98
C GLN A 6 30.87 31.87 -11.34
N THR A 7 29.80 32.22 -12.01
CA THR A 7 28.47 31.69 -11.76
C THR A 7 28.58 30.16 -11.82
N GLN A 8 28.49 29.51 -10.65
CA GLN A 8 28.32 28.05 -10.56
C GLN A 8 26.87 27.70 -10.94
N GLU A 9 26.51 28.10 -12.15
CA GLU A 9 25.23 27.92 -12.80
C GLU A 9 24.98 26.42 -13.03
N ILE A 10 23.73 26.05 -12.83
CA ILE A 10 23.09 24.78 -13.16
C ILE A 10 23.81 24.05 -14.31
N THR A 11 24.10 22.75 -14.14
CA THR A 11 24.73 21.98 -15.22
C THR A 11 23.83 21.98 -16.47
N PRO A 12 24.38 21.83 -17.68
CA PRO A 12 23.58 21.76 -18.91
C PRO A 12 22.51 20.65 -18.90
N GLU A 13 22.65 19.67 -18.01
CA GLU A 13 21.73 18.56 -17.80
C GLU A 13 20.70 18.83 -16.69
N PHE A 14 20.55 20.09 -16.27
CA PHE A 14 19.59 20.54 -15.25
C PHE A 14 19.80 19.94 -13.85
N PHE A 15 21.06 19.77 -13.44
CA PHE A 15 21.42 19.48 -12.05
C PHE A 15 21.93 20.73 -11.34
N ILE A 16 21.49 20.93 -10.10
CA ILE A 16 22.03 21.98 -9.23
C ILE A 16 23.43 21.54 -8.79
N ASN A 17 24.42 22.40 -8.94
CA ASN A 17 25.79 22.11 -8.53
C ASN A 17 25.87 21.91 -6.99
N PRO A 18 26.74 21.00 -6.51
CA PRO A 18 27.00 20.85 -5.08
C PRO A 18 27.46 22.17 -4.46
N GLY A 19 26.95 22.51 -3.28
CA GLY A 19 27.29 23.75 -2.58
C GLY A 19 26.49 24.98 -3.00
N VAL A 20 25.71 24.89 -4.08
CA VAL A 20 24.73 25.92 -4.46
C VAL A 20 23.42 25.65 -3.74
N ASN A 21 22.91 26.67 -3.04
CA ASN A 21 21.57 26.71 -2.49
C ASN A 21 20.83 27.84 -3.21
N LEU A 22 19.80 27.49 -3.98
CA LEU A 22 19.01 28.47 -4.69
C LEU A 22 18.06 29.17 -3.70
N ASP A 23 18.22 30.48 -3.55
CA ASP A 23 17.35 31.33 -2.76
C ASP A 23 16.12 31.78 -3.54
N ALA A 24 15.08 32.19 -2.82
CA ALA A 24 13.85 32.66 -3.42
C ALA A 24 14.09 33.92 -4.28
N GLY A 25 13.89 33.81 -5.60
CA GLY A 25 13.93 34.93 -6.54
C GLY A 25 15.09 34.94 -7.53
N SER A 26 16.03 33.98 -7.48
CA SER A 26 17.09 33.85 -8.50
C SER A 26 16.53 33.39 -9.86
N GLN A 27 17.15 33.83 -10.96
CA GLN A 27 16.74 33.42 -12.31
C GLN A 27 17.01 31.93 -12.52
N GLU A 28 18.10 31.41 -11.95
CA GLU A 28 18.42 29.99 -11.89
C GLU A 28 17.31 29.20 -11.19
N LEU A 29 16.75 29.71 -10.09
CA LEU A 29 15.60 29.09 -9.43
C LEU A 29 14.37 29.05 -10.34
N LEU A 30 14.06 30.13 -11.06
CA LEU A 30 12.94 30.14 -12.00
C LEU A 30 13.08 29.08 -13.10
N THR A 31 14.31 28.84 -13.58
CA THR A 31 14.53 27.75 -14.53
C THR A 31 14.27 26.38 -13.90
N MET A 32 14.71 26.17 -12.65
CA MET A 32 14.52 24.92 -11.90
C MET A 32 13.09 24.65 -11.45
N VAL A 33 12.31 25.70 -11.19
CA VAL A 33 10.88 25.63 -10.82
C VAL A 33 10.05 25.21 -12.03
N ASN A 34 10.39 25.70 -13.22
CA ASN A 34 9.60 25.49 -14.44
C ASN A 34 9.92 24.20 -15.19
N LEU A 35 10.82 23.36 -14.68
CA LEU A 35 11.12 22.06 -15.29
C LEU A 35 9.90 21.15 -15.22
N SER A 36 9.51 20.59 -16.35
CA SER A 36 8.44 19.60 -16.40
C SER A 36 8.88 18.30 -15.72
N LYS A 37 7.92 17.52 -15.22
CA LYS A 37 8.17 16.18 -14.68
C LYS A 37 8.92 15.28 -15.66
N GLU A 38 8.66 15.40 -16.96
CA GLU A 38 9.38 14.66 -17.98
C GLU A 38 10.84 15.11 -18.09
N GLN A 39 11.13 16.42 -18.06
CA GLN A 39 12.51 16.94 -18.05
C GLN A 39 13.27 16.47 -16.79
N LEU A 40 12.63 16.53 -15.62
CA LEU A 40 13.20 16.07 -14.35
C LEU A 40 13.49 14.56 -14.35
N ARG A 41 12.71 13.75 -15.08
CA ARG A 41 13.00 12.32 -15.27
C ARG A 41 14.10 12.11 -16.29
N ASN A 42 14.03 12.82 -17.42
CA ASN A 42 14.96 12.67 -18.55
C ASN A 42 16.40 13.05 -18.17
N ARG A 43 16.60 14.03 -17.27
CA ARG A 43 17.94 14.37 -16.78
C ARG A 43 18.67 13.19 -16.12
N TRP A 44 17.97 12.21 -15.57
CA TRP A 44 18.62 11.05 -14.96
C TRP A 44 19.16 10.04 -15.97
N PHE A 45 18.75 10.11 -17.24
CA PHE A 45 19.23 9.24 -18.32
C PHE A 45 20.42 9.82 -19.07
N THR A 46 20.82 11.04 -18.75
CA THR A 46 22.02 11.68 -19.26
C THR A 46 23.30 11.08 -18.64
N PRO A 47 24.48 11.29 -19.24
CA PRO A 47 25.75 10.85 -18.67
C PRO A 47 26.01 11.35 -17.24
N ALA A 48 25.73 12.61 -16.89
CA ALA A 48 25.96 13.04 -15.50
C ALA A 48 24.92 12.43 -14.56
N GLY A 49 23.65 12.33 -14.96
CA GLY A 49 22.61 11.65 -14.18
C GLY A 49 22.96 10.20 -13.85
N GLN A 50 23.44 9.44 -14.84
CA GLN A 50 23.89 8.06 -14.64
C GLN A 50 25.16 7.95 -13.78
N ASN A 51 26.09 8.91 -13.89
CA ASN A 51 27.27 8.97 -13.04
C ASN A 51 26.89 9.21 -11.58
N ILE A 52 25.99 10.17 -11.30
CA ILE A 52 25.45 10.45 -9.98
C ILE A 52 24.79 9.19 -9.39
N LEU A 53 23.88 8.55 -10.14
CA LEU A 53 23.20 7.32 -9.71
C LEU A 53 24.19 6.20 -9.39
N THR A 54 25.13 5.93 -10.30
CA THR A 54 26.10 4.85 -10.16
C THR A 54 27.00 5.08 -8.94
N ARG A 55 27.50 6.31 -8.76
CA ARG A 55 28.31 6.68 -7.60
C ARG A 55 27.54 6.55 -6.29
N TRP A 56 26.29 7.00 -6.25
CA TRP A 56 25.48 6.89 -5.05
C TRP A 56 25.20 5.42 -4.68
N LYS A 57 24.82 4.60 -5.67
CA LYS A 57 24.57 3.16 -5.52
C LYS A 57 25.80 2.40 -5.04
N THR A 58 26.94 2.60 -5.71
CA THR A 58 28.20 1.92 -5.36
C THR A 58 28.73 2.30 -3.98
N ASN A 59 28.34 3.46 -3.45
CA ASN A 59 28.67 3.88 -2.09
C ASN A 59 27.58 3.51 -1.06
N GLY A 60 26.60 2.68 -1.41
CA GLY A 60 25.58 2.20 -0.49
C GLY A 60 24.56 3.26 -0.07
N PHE A 61 24.22 4.17 -0.98
CA PHE A 61 23.22 5.23 -0.76
C PHE A 61 23.48 6.15 0.43
N LYS A 62 24.75 6.40 0.75
CA LYS A 62 25.10 7.31 1.85
C LYS A 62 24.72 8.75 1.53
N ARG A 63 24.23 9.45 2.55
CA ARG A 63 23.79 10.85 2.46
C ARG A 63 24.92 11.81 2.07
N ASP A 64 26.11 11.66 2.67
CA ASP A 64 27.26 12.52 2.41
C ASP A 64 27.74 12.43 0.96
N VAL A 65 27.59 11.27 0.32
CA VAL A 65 27.91 11.07 -1.10
C VAL A 65 26.92 11.81 -1.97
N LEU A 66 25.63 11.74 -1.65
CA LEU A 66 24.59 12.46 -2.39
C LEU A 66 24.81 13.98 -2.32
N ASP A 67 25.05 14.51 -1.12
CA ASP A 67 25.25 15.95 -0.89
C ASP A 67 26.48 16.52 -1.62
N ARG A 68 27.46 15.69 -1.95
CA ARG A 68 28.63 16.08 -2.76
C ARG A 68 28.37 16.08 -4.27
N MET A 69 27.23 15.56 -4.72
CA MET A 69 26.93 15.36 -6.14
C MET A 69 25.75 16.18 -6.64
N VAL A 70 24.83 16.56 -5.76
CA VAL A 70 23.66 17.37 -6.10
C VAL A 70 23.49 18.52 -5.12
N GLY A 71 23.05 19.67 -5.63
CA GLY A 71 22.76 20.86 -4.84
C GLY A 71 21.37 20.82 -4.19
N LYS A 72 21.00 21.96 -3.59
CA LYS A 72 19.75 22.12 -2.86
C LYS A 72 18.78 23.06 -3.55
N TYR A 73 17.50 22.74 -3.43
CA TYR A 73 16.34 23.48 -3.85
C TYR A 73 15.45 23.73 -2.64
N TYR A 74 15.31 25.00 -2.21
CA TYR A 74 14.59 25.37 -0.98
C TYR A 74 14.94 24.48 0.24
N GLU A 75 16.23 24.39 0.59
CA GLU A 75 16.77 23.55 1.69
C GLU A 75 16.70 22.02 1.49
N HIS A 76 16.04 21.54 0.42
CA HIS A 76 15.92 20.11 0.12
C HIS A 76 16.95 19.71 -0.94
N THR A 77 17.57 18.54 -0.78
CA THR A 77 18.45 18.00 -1.82
C THR A 77 17.64 17.65 -3.06
N ASP A 78 17.99 18.24 -4.21
CA ASP A 78 17.25 18.06 -5.45
C ASP A 78 17.59 16.71 -6.09
N ILE A 79 16.71 15.73 -5.89
CA ILE A 79 16.72 14.49 -6.68
C ILE A 79 15.40 14.22 -7.39
N ARG A 80 14.66 15.28 -7.72
CA ARG A 80 13.38 15.20 -8.42
C ARG A 80 13.50 14.36 -9.70
N GLY A 81 12.52 13.51 -9.98
CA GLY A 81 12.48 12.63 -11.15
C GLY A 81 13.40 11.40 -11.10
N ILE A 82 14.10 11.13 -9.98
CA ILE A 82 15.09 10.05 -9.90
C ILE A 82 14.49 8.65 -10.14
N PRO A 83 15.15 7.77 -10.93
CA PRO A 83 14.71 6.39 -11.13
C PRO A 83 15.37 5.44 -10.12
N LEU A 84 14.67 5.10 -9.04
CA LEU A 84 15.13 4.20 -7.96
C LEU A 84 14.38 2.86 -7.95
N VAL A 85 13.88 2.43 -9.11
CA VAL A 85 13.10 1.19 -9.26
C VAL A 85 13.86 -0.01 -8.72
N LYS A 86 13.24 -0.76 -7.78
CA LYS A 86 13.79 -1.95 -7.11
C LYS A 86 15.07 -1.73 -6.31
N GLU A 87 15.43 -0.49 -6.01
CA GLU A 87 16.62 -0.18 -5.22
C GLU A 87 16.40 -0.47 -3.73
N ASN A 88 17.51 -0.76 -3.02
CA ASN A 88 17.50 -0.99 -1.59
C ASN A 88 18.09 0.20 -0.82
N LEU A 89 17.20 1.01 -0.25
CA LEU A 89 17.49 2.19 0.58
C LEU A 89 17.23 1.91 2.07
N THR A 90 17.35 0.64 2.48
CA THR A 90 17.17 0.24 3.89
C THR A 90 18.12 1.04 4.78
N LYS A 91 17.58 1.70 5.81
CA LYS A 91 18.32 2.58 6.74
C LYS A 91 19.03 3.77 6.10
N ALA A 92 18.72 4.13 4.85
CA ALA A 92 19.29 5.31 4.21
C ALA A 92 18.82 6.59 4.92
N ASN A 93 19.70 7.59 5.00
CA ASN A 93 19.32 8.93 5.43
C ASN A 93 18.92 9.74 4.20
N LEU A 94 17.62 9.99 4.09
CA LEU A 94 16.95 10.71 3.00
C LEU A 94 16.12 11.88 3.56
N SER A 95 16.50 12.41 4.73
CA SER A 95 15.85 13.57 5.31
C SER A 95 16.07 14.80 4.42
N LYS A 96 15.06 15.68 4.29
CA LYS A 96 15.13 16.90 3.47
C LYS A 96 15.55 16.61 2.03
N VAL A 97 14.89 15.63 1.43
CA VAL A 97 15.12 15.24 0.04
C VAL A 97 13.84 15.49 -0.75
N ASP A 98 13.99 16.10 -1.92
CA ASP A 98 12.88 16.29 -2.85
C ASP A 98 12.85 15.17 -3.89
N PHE A 99 11.86 14.28 -3.77
CA PHE A 99 11.59 13.19 -4.71
C PHE A 99 10.50 13.54 -5.72
N TYR A 100 10.11 14.81 -5.90
CA TYR A 100 9.00 15.15 -6.80
C TYR A 100 9.13 14.45 -8.16
N GLY A 101 8.08 13.72 -8.56
CA GLY A 101 8.04 13.00 -9.83
C GLY A 101 8.97 11.77 -9.95
N ALA A 102 9.62 11.34 -8.88
CA ALA A 102 10.51 10.17 -8.88
C ALA A 102 9.77 8.86 -9.15
N ASN A 103 10.50 7.89 -9.72
CA ASN A 103 10.03 6.52 -9.86
C ASN A 103 10.65 5.63 -8.78
N LEU A 104 9.86 5.32 -7.75
CA LEU A 104 10.23 4.56 -6.56
C LEU A 104 9.56 3.17 -6.55
N GLU A 105 9.23 2.65 -7.72
CA GLU A 105 8.53 1.37 -7.85
C GLU A 105 9.35 0.23 -7.25
N ASN A 106 8.75 -0.54 -6.34
CA ASN A 106 9.38 -1.65 -5.60
C ASN A 106 10.65 -1.26 -4.83
N THR A 107 10.86 0.03 -4.52
CA THR A 107 12.01 0.48 -3.72
C THR A 107 11.82 0.14 -2.25
N ASN A 108 12.89 -0.31 -1.60
CA ASN A 108 12.87 -0.65 -0.18
C ASN A 108 13.44 0.49 0.68
N PHE A 109 12.58 1.20 1.41
CA PHE A 109 12.90 2.27 2.37
C PHE A 109 12.79 1.79 3.83
N LYS A 110 12.87 0.49 4.09
CA LYS A 110 12.71 -0.05 5.44
C LYS A 110 13.69 0.59 6.43
N ASN A 111 13.18 1.12 7.54
CA ASN A 111 13.95 1.90 8.54
C ASN A 111 14.68 3.14 7.98
N ALA A 112 14.37 3.63 6.79
CA ALA A 112 14.97 4.85 6.26
C ALA A 112 14.51 6.09 7.05
N ASP A 113 15.31 7.14 7.02
CA ASP A 113 14.92 8.45 7.53
C ASP A 113 14.47 9.31 6.35
N LEU A 114 13.17 9.60 6.27
CA LEU A 114 12.53 10.45 5.25
C LEU A 114 12.01 11.76 5.87
N THR A 115 12.48 12.13 7.07
CA THR A 115 12.00 13.33 7.77
C THR A 115 12.11 14.59 6.90
N ASP A 116 11.06 15.40 6.84
CA ASP A 116 10.98 16.59 5.98
C ASP A 116 11.24 16.30 4.49
N SER A 117 10.86 15.13 3.96
CA SER A 117 11.00 14.84 2.52
C SER A 117 9.72 15.11 1.73
N TYR A 118 9.88 15.37 0.44
CA TYR A 118 8.77 15.56 -0.49
C TYR A 118 8.64 14.35 -1.40
N LEU A 119 7.48 13.70 -1.37
CA LEU A 119 7.14 12.52 -2.18
C LEU A 119 6.02 12.82 -3.18
N SER A 120 5.69 14.08 -3.42
CA SER A 120 4.60 14.45 -4.32
C SER A 120 4.83 13.92 -5.74
N GLU A 121 3.75 13.46 -6.38
CA GLU A 121 3.75 12.97 -7.76
C GLU A 121 4.67 11.76 -8.04
N THR A 122 5.06 11.03 -7.00
CA THR A 122 5.94 9.85 -7.13
C THR A 122 5.16 8.58 -7.48
N ASN A 123 5.84 7.65 -8.17
CA ASN A 123 5.36 6.27 -8.29
C ASN A 123 5.95 5.43 -7.15
N ILE A 124 5.13 5.07 -6.17
CA ILE A 124 5.50 4.25 -5.00
C ILE A 124 4.86 2.85 -5.03
N LYS A 125 4.41 2.39 -6.20
CA LYS A 125 3.83 1.04 -6.37
C LYS A 125 4.82 -0.01 -5.86
N GLY A 126 4.40 -0.80 -4.88
CA GLY A 126 5.24 -1.85 -4.27
C GLY A 126 6.38 -1.35 -3.40
N ALA A 127 6.51 -0.04 -3.14
CA ALA A 127 7.53 0.48 -2.24
C ALA A 127 7.28 0.04 -0.79
N CYS A 128 8.35 -0.23 -0.05
CA CYS A 128 8.30 -0.63 1.36
C CYS A 128 8.81 0.51 2.24
N PHE A 129 7.93 1.18 2.97
CA PHE A 129 8.26 2.23 3.95
C PHE A 129 8.26 1.71 5.39
N ASP A 130 8.31 0.38 5.58
CA ASP A 130 8.16 -0.21 6.91
C ASP A 130 9.16 0.36 7.92
N TYR A 131 8.64 0.84 9.05
CA TYR A 131 9.41 1.46 10.13
C TYR A 131 10.25 2.68 9.70
N ALA A 132 9.98 3.25 8.53
CA ALA A 132 10.62 4.49 8.10
C ALA A 132 10.17 5.65 8.98
N LYS A 133 11.09 6.58 9.24
CA LYS A 133 10.73 7.85 9.87
C LYS A 133 10.17 8.77 8.80
N MET A 134 8.87 9.02 8.86
CA MET A 134 8.17 9.90 7.91
C MET A 134 7.54 11.08 8.65
N LYS A 135 8.34 11.74 9.49
CA LYS A 135 7.89 12.94 10.20
C LYS A 135 7.93 14.12 9.23
N ASP A 136 6.85 14.90 9.19
CA ASP A 136 6.72 16.11 8.37
C ASP A 136 6.96 15.85 6.87
N VAL A 137 6.59 14.64 6.41
CA VAL A 137 6.67 14.26 5.00
C VAL A 137 5.45 14.77 4.26
N LEU A 138 5.67 15.44 3.13
CA LEU A 138 4.60 15.80 2.21
C LEU A 138 4.42 14.70 1.17
N ILE A 139 3.24 14.10 1.12
CA ILE A 139 2.89 13.08 0.15
C ILE A 139 1.58 13.42 -0.56
N ASP A 140 1.69 13.72 -1.84
CA ASP A 140 0.56 14.17 -2.66
C ASP A 140 0.57 13.53 -4.06
N HIS A 141 -0.59 13.26 -4.66
CA HIS A 141 -0.76 12.74 -6.03
C HIS A 141 0.15 11.54 -6.36
N VAL A 142 0.38 10.65 -5.40
CA VAL A 142 1.25 9.48 -5.60
C VAL A 142 0.51 8.31 -6.23
N GLU A 143 1.23 7.55 -7.05
CA GLU A 143 0.73 6.28 -7.54
C GLU A 143 1.14 5.14 -6.60
N PHE A 144 0.17 4.45 -6.02
CA PHE A 144 0.41 3.31 -5.12
C PHE A 144 -0.41 2.09 -5.52
N ASN A 145 -0.10 0.92 -4.94
CA ASN A 145 -0.89 -0.29 -5.12
C ASN A 145 -0.94 -1.11 -3.83
N ASN A 146 -1.60 -2.26 -3.88
CA ASN A 146 -1.75 -3.18 -2.75
C ASN A 146 -0.44 -3.81 -2.23
N LYS A 147 0.69 -3.60 -2.90
CA LYS A 147 2.01 -4.05 -2.44
C LYS A 147 2.78 -2.95 -1.70
N THR A 148 2.36 -1.70 -1.82
CA THR A 148 2.96 -0.59 -1.06
C THR A 148 2.71 -0.81 0.43
N SER A 149 3.72 -0.62 1.27
CA SER A 149 3.66 -0.93 2.71
C SER A 149 4.11 0.24 3.58
N PHE A 150 3.36 0.51 4.65
CA PHE A 150 3.62 1.55 5.66
C PHE A 150 3.65 0.98 7.08
N THR A 151 3.92 -0.31 7.25
CA THR A 151 3.95 -1.01 8.55
C THR A 151 4.82 -0.27 9.56
N GLY A 152 4.30 -0.04 10.77
CA GLY A 152 5.05 0.64 11.84
C GLY A 152 5.40 2.12 11.59
N VAL A 153 4.89 2.75 10.52
CA VAL A 153 5.06 4.19 10.28
C VAL A 153 4.05 5.01 11.10
N SER A 154 4.51 6.12 11.69
CA SER A 154 3.64 7.09 12.35
C SER A 154 2.90 7.94 11.32
N LEU A 155 1.63 7.63 11.05
CA LEU A 155 0.81 8.36 10.08
C LEU A 155 0.38 9.75 10.55
N ARG A 156 0.47 10.07 11.84
CA ARG A 156 0.04 11.36 12.42
C ARG A 156 0.89 12.55 11.98
N SER A 157 2.12 12.27 11.59
CA SER A 157 3.11 13.28 11.21
C SER A 157 3.31 13.35 9.70
N ILE A 158 2.54 12.61 8.92
CA ILE A 158 2.59 12.66 7.45
C ILE A 158 1.50 13.61 6.99
N ASP A 159 1.87 14.55 6.13
CA ASP A 159 0.93 15.39 5.42
C ASP A 159 0.45 14.66 4.15
N PHE A 160 -0.77 14.13 4.21
CA PHE A 160 -1.44 13.45 3.10
C PHE A 160 -2.28 14.41 2.25
N ASN A 161 -1.91 15.69 2.14
CA ASN A 161 -2.68 16.66 1.36
C ASN A 161 -3.12 16.07 0.01
N LEU A 162 -4.43 16.11 -0.27
CA LEU A 162 -5.08 15.56 -1.48
C LEU A 162 -4.85 14.04 -1.76
N SER A 163 -4.22 13.30 -0.86
CA SER A 163 -3.98 11.85 -0.94
C SER A 163 -4.83 11.03 0.05
N ALA A 164 -6.12 11.34 0.13
CA ALA A 164 -7.05 10.68 1.06
C ALA A 164 -7.08 9.15 0.93
N LEU A 165 -7.04 8.63 -0.31
CA LEU A 165 -7.01 7.19 -0.57
C LEU A 165 -5.76 6.51 0.00
N LEU A 166 -4.61 7.18 -0.06
CA LEU A 166 -3.37 6.66 0.51
C LEU A 166 -3.43 6.67 2.04
N GLN A 167 -3.95 7.75 2.63
CA GLN A 167 -4.13 7.85 4.07
C GLN A 167 -5.05 6.75 4.60
N GLU A 168 -6.16 6.48 3.92
CA GLU A 168 -7.07 5.40 4.27
C GLU A 168 -6.40 4.03 4.13
N TYR A 169 -5.69 3.81 3.01
CA TYR A 169 -4.94 2.59 2.76
C TYR A 169 -3.91 2.30 3.87
N ALA A 170 -3.07 3.29 4.21
CA ALA A 170 -2.06 3.17 5.26
C ALA A 170 -2.70 2.96 6.64
N THR A 171 -3.78 3.68 6.94
CA THR A 171 -4.55 3.51 8.20
C THR A 171 -5.12 2.09 8.30
N ASN A 172 -5.66 1.56 7.21
CA ASN A 172 -6.20 0.21 7.15
C ASN A 172 -5.10 -0.85 7.32
N GLN A 173 -3.88 -0.62 6.82
CA GLN A 173 -2.73 -1.51 7.10
C GLN A 173 -2.44 -1.58 8.61
N GLN A 174 -2.34 -0.43 9.29
CA GLN A 174 -2.08 -0.38 10.75
C GLN A 174 -3.18 -1.10 11.55
N ARG A 175 -4.45 -0.95 11.16
CA ARG A 175 -5.58 -1.67 11.78
C ARG A 175 -5.47 -3.17 11.60
N ILE A 176 -5.15 -3.63 10.40
CA ILE A 176 -4.98 -5.06 10.09
C ILE A 176 -3.80 -5.65 10.89
N GLU A 177 -2.70 -4.92 11.04
CA GLU A 177 -1.56 -5.37 11.84
C GLU A 177 -1.89 -5.46 13.32
N SER A 178 -2.59 -4.45 13.86
CA SER A 178 -3.08 -4.48 15.23
C SER A 178 -4.01 -5.66 15.46
N LEU A 179 -4.90 -5.96 14.50
CA LEU A 179 -5.78 -7.13 14.55
C LEU A 179 -5.00 -8.45 14.51
N LYS A 180 -4.01 -8.58 13.62
CA LYS A 180 -3.14 -9.77 13.54
C LYS A 180 -2.39 -10.02 14.85
N SER A 181 -1.91 -8.94 15.48
CA SER A 181 -1.22 -8.98 16.77
C SER A 181 -2.14 -9.39 17.92
N LYS A 182 -3.35 -8.81 18.01
CA LYS A 182 -4.27 -9.04 19.14
C LYS A 182 -5.10 -10.32 19.00
N HIS A 183 -5.56 -10.62 17.79
CA HIS A 183 -6.50 -11.70 17.49
C HIS A 183 -6.09 -12.45 16.21
N PRO A 184 -5.03 -13.28 16.25
CA PRO A 184 -4.47 -13.93 15.06
C PRO A 184 -5.46 -14.87 14.38
N ILE A 185 -6.29 -15.58 15.15
CA ILE A 185 -7.32 -16.49 14.62
C ILE A 185 -8.38 -15.69 13.85
N LEU A 186 -8.90 -14.63 14.45
CA LEU A 186 -9.91 -13.77 13.82
C LEU A 186 -9.35 -13.09 12.55
N ALA A 187 -8.10 -12.61 12.60
CA ALA A 187 -7.44 -12.04 11.44
C ALA A 187 -7.34 -13.04 10.28
N LYS A 188 -6.99 -14.30 10.58
CA LYS A 188 -6.91 -15.36 9.58
C LYS A 188 -8.29 -15.71 8.99
N ILE A 189 -9.33 -15.76 9.82
CA ILE A 189 -10.71 -15.97 9.36
C ILE A 189 -11.11 -14.85 8.39
N LEU A 190 -10.97 -13.58 8.79
CA LEU A 190 -11.33 -12.42 7.97
C LEU A 190 -10.52 -12.30 6.68
N TYR A 191 -9.25 -12.71 6.70
CA TYR A 191 -8.43 -12.78 5.49
C TYR A 191 -8.98 -13.82 4.50
N ILE A 192 -9.25 -15.04 4.97
CA ILE A 192 -9.74 -16.14 4.14
C ILE A 192 -11.12 -15.82 3.57
N THR A 193 -12.03 -15.31 4.40
CA THR A 193 -13.42 -15.12 4.00
C THR A 193 -13.60 -13.92 3.06
N CYS A 194 -12.98 -12.78 3.34
CA CYS A 194 -13.30 -11.55 2.59
C CYS A 194 -12.12 -10.58 2.38
N ASP A 195 -10.88 -11.00 2.64
CA ASP A 195 -9.70 -10.15 2.57
C ASP A 195 -9.82 -8.89 3.45
N TYR A 196 -10.25 -9.06 4.70
CA TYR A 196 -10.53 -7.96 5.63
C TYR A 196 -11.60 -6.98 5.11
N GLY A 197 -12.57 -7.49 4.35
CA GLY A 197 -13.65 -6.71 3.76
C GLY A 197 -13.29 -5.99 2.46
N ARG A 198 -12.16 -6.35 1.83
CA ARG A 198 -11.71 -5.79 0.56
C ARG A 198 -12.23 -6.56 -0.66
N SER A 199 -12.63 -7.82 -0.50
CA SER A 199 -13.01 -8.67 -1.62
C SER A 199 -14.39 -9.31 -1.44
N PHE A 200 -15.38 -8.72 -2.11
CA PHE A 200 -16.74 -9.27 -2.19
C PHE A 200 -16.79 -10.60 -2.96
N SER A 201 -15.94 -10.77 -3.98
CA SER A 201 -15.87 -12.01 -4.75
C SER A 201 -15.33 -13.18 -3.93
N ARG A 202 -14.30 -12.96 -3.09
CA ARG A 202 -13.82 -13.98 -2.14
C ARG A 202 -14.92 -14.37 -1.15
N PHE A 203 -15.64 -13.38 -0.62
CA PHE A 203 -16.79 -13.63 0.25
C PHE A 203 -17.82 -14.54 -0.41
N LEU A 204 -18.23 -14.23 -1.64
CA LEU A 204 -19.21 -15.03 -2.38
C LEU A 204 -18.70 -16.46 -2.62
N PHE A 205 -17.44 -16.61 -3.02
CA PHE A 205 -16.82 -17.92 -3.22
C PHE A 205 -16.77 -18.73 -1.91
N CYS A 206 -16.46 -18.09 -0.78
CA CYS A 206 -16.47 -18.75 0.53
C CYS A 206 -17.87 -19.22 0.91
N CYS A 207 -18.91 -18.39 0.74
CA CYS A 207 -20.30 -18.79 0.96
C CYS A 207 -20.67 -20.02 0.13
N LEU A 208 -20.37 -19.98 -1.17
CA LEU A 208 -20.66 -21.09 -2.09
C LEU A 208 -19.91 -22.36 -1.68
N ALA A 209 -18.63 -22.26 -1.34
CA ALA A 209 -17.82 -23.38 -0.90
C ALA A 209 -18.35 -24.01 0.39
N MET A 210 -18.83 -23.21 1.35
CA MET A 210 -19.45 -23.71 2.58
C MET A 210 -20.73 -24.47 2.30
N VAL A 211 -21.65 -23.90 1.51
CA VAL A 211 -22.90 -24.56 1.12
C VAL A 211 -22.63 -25.90 0.40
N ILE A 212 -21.69 -25.93 -0.54
CA ILE A 212 -21.32 -27.17 -1.22
C ILE A 212 -20.74 -28.19 -0.24
N SER A 213 -19.90 -27.75 0.70
CA SER A 213 -19.28 -28.65 1.69
C SER A 213 -20.32 -29.27 2.63
N PHE A 214 -21.27 -28.49 3.15
CA PHE A 214 -22.36 -29.00 3.98
C PHE A 214 -23.31 -29.90 3.19
N SER A 215 -23.63 -29.54 1.95
CA SER A 215 -24.39 -30.40 1.03
C SER A 215 -23.75 -31.78 0.87
N LEU A 216 -22.42 -31.86 0.74
CA LEU A 216 -21.70 -33.13 0.66
C LEU A 216 -21.75 -33.91 1.98
N ILE A 217 -21.64 -33.23 3.12
CA ILE A 217 -21.76 -33.86 4.45
C ILE A 217 -23.15 -34.52 4.60
N TYR A 218 -24.23 -33.82 4.27
CA TYR A 218 -25.58 -34.38 4.36
C TYR A 218 -25.82 -35.52 3.37
N TRP A 219 -25.26 -35.43 2.16
CA TRP A 219 -25.40 -36.47 1.16
C TRP A 219 -24.67 -37.76 1.53
N LEU A 220 -23.44 -37.65 2.07
CA LEU A 220 -22.64 -38.80 2.50
C LEU A 220 -23.17 -39.41 3.81
N SER A 221 -23.85 -38.62 4.64
CA SER A 221 -24.43 -39.07 5.89
C SER A 221 -25.81 -39.70 5.66
N ALA A 222 -25.83 -40.99 5.35
CA ALA A 222 -27.06 -41.74 5.17
C ALA A 222 -28.01 -41.61 6.38
N GLY A 223 -29.28 -41.27 6.13
CA GLY A 223 -30.30 -41.10 7.16
C GLY A 223 -30.25 -39.76 7.91
N SER A 224 -29.41 -38.82 7.51
CA SER A 224 -29.36 -37.50 8.15
C SER A 224 -30.54 -36.59 7.80
N LEU A 225 -31.15 -36.74 6.63
CA LEU A 225 -32.27 -35.94 6.14
C LEU A 225 -33.53 -36.76 5.92
N SER A 226 -34.70 -36.12 6.07
CA SER A 226 -36.01 -36.73 5.80
C SER A 226 -36.22 -37.12 4.33
N LYS A 227 -35.60 -36.39 3.40
CA LYS A 227 -35.57 -36.71 1.96
C LYS A 227 -34.12 -36.85 1.50
N PRO A 228 -33.62 -38.08 1.26
CA PRO A 228 -32.25 -38.28 0.81
C PRO A 228 -32.05 -37.83 -0.65
N GLY A 229 -30.79 -37.66 -1.04
CA GLY A 229 -30.37 -37.28 -2.39
C GLY A 229 -29.52 -36.01 -2.41
N PHE A 230 -28.62 -35.92 -3.40
CA PHE A 230 -27.69 -34.80 -3.51
C PHE A 230 -28.41 -33.45 -3.64
N TRP A 231 -29.38 -33.33 -4.54
CA TRP A 231 -30.12 -32.09 -4.75
C TRP A 231 -30.95 -31.66 -3.53
N ASN A 232 -31.51 -32.63 -2.81
CA ASN A 232 -32.22 -32.38 -1.55
C ASN A 232 -31.27 -31.92 -0.45
N SER A 233 -30.06 -32.48 -0.42
CA SER A 233 -29.00 -32.08 0.52
C SER A 233 -28.50 -30.66 0.23
N LEU A 234 -28.34 -30.32 -1.06
CA LEU A 234 -27.96 -28.98 -1.50
C LEU A 234 -29.03 -27.95 -1.15
N TYR A 235 -30.29 -28.27 -1.45
CA TYR A 235 -31.42 -27.42 -1.08
C TYR A 235 -31.48 -27.19 0.43
N PHE A 236 -31.37 -28.26 1.24
CA PHE A 236 -31.36 -28.15 2.69
C PHE A 236 -30.21 -27.26 3.19
N SER A 237 -28.99 -27.43 2.65
CA SER A 237 -27.83 -26.62 3.01
C SER A 237 -28.02 -25.13 2.65
N ILE A 238 -28.55 -24.81 1.46
CA ILE A 238 -28.87 -23.43 1.09
C ILE A 238 -29.84 -22.81 2.10
N MET A 239 -30.92 -23.53 2.44
CA MET A 239 -31.94 -23.04 3.38
C MET A 239 -31.38 -22.87 4.79
N ALA A 240 -30.61 -23.83 5.30
CA ALA A 240 -29.96 -23.75 6.60
C ALA A 240 -28.96 -22.58 6.66
N PHE A 241 -28.10 -22.44 5.65
CA PHE A 241 -27.09 -21.36 5.58
C PHE A 241 -27.71 -19.97 5.49
N THR A 242 -28.82 -19.83 4.75
CA THR A 242 -29.59 -18.58 4.67
C THR A 242 -30.56 -18.39 5.83
N SER A 243 -30.64 -19.36 6.74
CA SER A 243 -31.62 -19.41 7.84
C SER A 243 -33.08 -19.31 7.38
N PHE A 244 -33.37 -19.69 6.13
CA PHE A 244 -34.74 -19.87 5.67
C PHE A 244 -35.27 -21.24 6.12
N GLY A 245 -36.54 -21.30 6.49
CA GLY A 245 -37.18 -22.55 6.90
C GLY A 245 -37.24 -23.57 5.75
N SER A 246 -36.86 -24.82 6.01
CA SER A 246 -36.90 -25.91 5.04
C SER A 246 -38.02 -26.90 5.36
N GLU A 247 -38.67 -27.45 4.34
CA GLU A 247 -39.55 -28.61 4.48
C GLU A 247 -38.79 -29.92 4.78
N ILE A 248 -37.49 -29.95 4.47
CA ILE A 248 -36.61 -31.09 4.75
C ILE A 248 -36.08 -30.93 6.18
N GLN A 249 -36.15 -32.01 6.96
CA GLN A 249 -35.74 -32.00 8.36
C GLN A 249 -34.51 -32.87 8.59
N ALA A 250 -33.62 -32.41 9.45
CA ALA A 250 -32.52 -33.21 9.96
C ALA A 250 -33.04 -34.20 11.02
N LEU A 251 -32.91 -35.50 10.75
CA LEU A 251 -33.44 -36.55 11.62
C LEU A 251 -32.40 -37.02 12.64
N SER A 252 -31.17 -37.23 12.20
CA SER A 252 -30.08 -37.76 13.02
C SER A 252 -29.51 -36.71 13.99
N VAL A 253 -28.95 -37.15 15.13
CA VAL A 253 -28.29 -36.25 16.09
C VAL A 253 -27.12 -35.51 15.42
N ALA A 254 -26.34 -36.21 14.60
CA ALA A 254 -25.24 -35.61 13.82
C ALA A 254 -25.76 -34.60 12.79
N GLY A 255 -26.82 -34.92 12.05
CA GLY A 255 -27.43 -34.02 11.07
C GLY A 255 -27.95 -32.73 11.71
N LYS A 256 -28.61 -32.83 12.88
CA LYS A 256 -29.06 -31.66 13.65
C LYS A 256 -27.89 -30.82 14.14
N PHE A 257 -26.79 -31.45 14.55
CA PHE A 257 -25.57 -30.75 14.96
C PHE A 257 -24.92 -29.98 13.80
N PHE A 258 -24.78 -30.61 12.63
CA PHE A 258 -24.25 -29.93 11.43
C PHE A 258 -25.17 -28.79 10.96
N ALA A 259 -26.48 -28.99 10.99
CA ALA A 259 -27.45 -27.95 10.65
C ALA A 259 -27.32 -26.73 11.59
N ALA A 260 -27.12 -26.97 12.90
CA ALA A 260 -26.90 -25.88 13.86
C ALA A 260 -25.61 -25.09 13.56
N ILE A 261 -24.50 -25.77 13.24
CA ILE A 261 -23.23 -25.11 12.86
C ILE A 261 -23.41 -24.29 11.58
N GLU A 262 -24.08 -24.85 10.58
CA GLU A 262 -24.33 -24.19 9.31
C GLU A 262 -25.15 -22.91 9.47
N VAL A 263 -26.21 -22.95 10.28
CA VAL A 263 -27.03 -21.78 10.62
C VAL A 263 -26.19 -20.71 11.34
N ILE A 264 -25.40 -21.08 12.36
CA ILE A 264 -24.51 -20.14 13.07
C ILE A 264 -23.52 -19.48 12.11
N THR A 265 -22.92 -20.28 11.22
CA THR A 265 -21.97 -19.79 10.21
C THR A 265 -22.66 -18.85 9.22
N GLY A 266 -23.88 -19.18 8.81
CA GLY A 266 -24.73 -18.34 7.96
C GLY A 266 -24.99 -16.96 8.56
N TYR A 267 -25.33 -16.88 9.86
CA TYR A 267 -25.49 -15.61 10.56
C TYR A 267 -24.19 -14.80 10.62
N LEU A 268 -23.05 -15.44 10.90
CA LEU A 268 -21.75 -14.78 10.91
C LEU A 268 -21.40 -14.21 9.52
N MET A 269 -21.65 -14.97 8.46
CA MET A 269 -21.41 -14.53 7.08
C MET A 269 -22.37 -13.42 6.66
N THR A 270 -23.62 -13.44 7.11
CA THR A 270 -24.56 -12.33 6.90
C THR A 270 -24.08 -11.06 7.61
N GLY A 271 -23.59 -11.15 8.84
CA GLY A 271 -22.98 -10.02 9.55
C GLY A 271 -21.76 -9.47 8.80
N LEU A 272 -20.93 -10.35 8.24
CA LEU A 272 -19.78 -9.97 7.42
C LEU A 272 -20.19 -9.31 6.10
N LEU A 273 -21.26 -9.79 5.46
CA LEU A 273 -21.83 -9.18 4.27
C LEU A 273 -22.25 -7.73 4.53
N VAL A 274 -22.97 -7.50 5.63
CA VAL A 274 -23.38 -6.15 6.05
C VAL A 274 -22.16 -5.26 6.24
N ALA A 275 -21.11 -5.75 6.91
CA ALA A 275 -19.87 -4.98 7.09
C ALA A 275 -19.18 -4.64 5.76
N ILE A 276 -19.14 -5.58 4.80
CA ILE A 276 -18.58 -5.36 3.45
C ILE A 276 -19.40 -4.32 2.69
N LEU A 277 -20.74 -4.43 2.73
CA LEU A 277 -21.64 -3.51 2.03
C LEU A 277 -21.56 -2.10 2.62
N ILE A 278 -21.59 -1.96 3.95
CA ILE A 278 -21.42 -0.68 4.65
C ILE A 278 -20.11 -0.02 4.24
N ARG A 279 -19.02 -0.79 4.17
CA ARG A 279 -17.72 -0.26 3.73
C ARG A 279 -17.82 0.29 2.31
N LYS A 280 -18.42 -0.47 1.39
CA LYS A 280 -18.57 -0.08 -0.02
C LYS A 280 -19.54 1.10 -0.23
N THR A 281 -20.52 1.29 0.64
CA THR A 281 -21.50 2.39 0.52
C THR A 281 -21.09 3.65 1.25
N ILE A 282 -20.32 3.54 2.34
CA ILE A 282 -19.88 4.68 3.18
C ILE A 282 -18.48 5.19 2.76
N GLY A 283 -17.69 4.42 1.99
CA GLY A 283 -16.44 4.93 1.42
C GLY A 283 -15.74 3.97 0.48
N ASP A 284 -15.85 4.27 -0.82
CA ASP A 284 -14.77 4.29 -1.82
C ASP A 284 -14.79 5.69 -2.47
#